data_AF-A0A7C5V0X9-F1
#
_entry.id   AF-A0A7C5V0X9-F1
#
_cell.length_a   1.000
_cell.length_b   1.000
_cell.length_c   1.000
_cell.angle_alpha   90.00
_cell.angle_beta   90.00
_cell.angle_gamma   90.00
#
_symmetry.space_group_name_H-M   'P 1'
#
loop_
_entity.id
_entity.type
_entity.pdbx_description
1 polymer ?
#
loop_
_entity_poly.entity_id
_entity_poly.type
_entity_poly.pdbx_seq_one_letter_code
_entity_poly.pdbx_strand_id
1 'polypeptide(L)'
;YVKNFYDRTRDLVDQHNPDLLYFDNPLFPLGWGGMNIGAYYYNHNLQLNGGRMEGVINIKNVPPNLAKAVVADIERGLAAEILPHPWQSETCIGQWHYQRELFNRPGEYGGYMTPREVIHWLADTVSKNGTFVLNIPGKPDGTIDRKERHILEQIGEWFKINGEAIYSTRPWTVFGEGPHTIKAGSFQGHSARELDAHDIRYTRNKTNTVIYAMALGWPEQAVVLRSFGTSAANRPPKVGRVELLGSTEKIRWKQNSDGLRIELPSRKPALDYAVVFKLSVA
;
A
#
# COMPACT_ATOMS: atom_id res chain seq x y z
N TYR A 1 -13.93 8.88 32.93
CA TYR A 1 -13.56 8.19 31.67
C TYR A 1 -12.59 9.02 30.82
N VAL A 2 -12.96 10.20 30.31
CA VAL A 2 -12.11 11.03 29.42
C VAL A 2 -10.72 11.31 30.00
N LYS A 3 -10.64 11.70 31.28
CA LYS A 3 -9.35 11.89 31.96
C LYS A 3 -8.48 10.62 31.95
N ASN A 4 -9.05 9.46 32.27
CA ASN A 4 -8.32 8.19 32.27
C ASN A 4 -7.89 7.78 30.85
N PHE A 5 -8.66 8.12 29.82
CA PHE A 5 -8.21 7.96 28.43
C PHE A 5 -6.97 8.80 28.17
N TYR A 6 -7.04 10.11 28.45
CA TYR A 6 -5.92 11.03 28.27
C TYR A 6 -4.67 10.59 29.05
N ASP A 7 -4.81 10.30 30.35
CA ASP A 7 -3.68 9.93 31.21
C ASP A 7 -3.00 8.64 30.72
N ARG A 8 -3.75 7.63 30.31
CA ARG A 8 -3.18 6.37 29.80
C ARG A 8 -2.49 6.54 28.46
N THR A 9 -3.06 7.32 27.54
CA THR A 9 -2.41 7.57 26.24
C THR A 9 -1.16 8.42 26.42
N ARG A 10 -1.18 9.41 27.33
CA ARG A 10 0.00 10.20 27.67
C ARG A 10 1.11 9.33 28.25
N ASP A 11 0.76 8.48 29.22
CA ASP A 11 1.69 7.54 29.85
C ASP A 11 2.37 6.63 28.80
N LEU A 12 1.62 6.12 27.82
CA LEU A 12 2.18 5.37 26.68
C LEU A 12 3.15 6.22 25.85
N VAL A 13 2.79 7.46 25.53
CA VAL A 13 3.65 8.38 24.76
C VAL A 13 4.96 8.66 25.51
N ASP A 14 4.88 8.92 26.82
CA ASP A 14 6.02 9.24 27.67
C ASP A 14 7.00 8.07 27.80
N GLN A 15 6.47 6.84 27.92
CA GLN A 15 7.28 5.64 28.12
C GLN A 15 7.91 5.12 26.84
N HIS A 16 7.29 5.35 25.67
CA HIS A 16 7.65 4.64 24.45
C HIS A 16 7.99 5.53 23.25
N ASN A 17 7.67 6.83 23.30
CA ASN A 17 7.94 7.77 22.20
C ASN A 17 7.52 7.25 20.82
N PRO A 18 6.25 6.84 20.62
CA PRO A 18 5.84 6.16 19.39
C PRO A 18 5.95 7.07 18.16
N ASP A 19 6.39 6.52 17.02
CA ASP A 19 6.40 7.23 15.73
C ASP A 19 5.00 7.36 15.11
N LEU A 20 4.08 6.47 15.48
CA LEU A 20 2.68 6.46 15.04
C LEU A 20 1.75 6.26 16.23
N LEU A 21 0.84 7.21 16.45
CA LEU A 21 -0.26 7.08 17.40
C LEU A 21 -1.57 6.82 16.63
N TYR A 22 -2.01 5.56 16.65
CA TYR A 22 -3.17 5.09 15.92
C TYR A 22 -4.44 5.18 16.76
N PHE A 23 -5.47 5.87 16.25
CA PHE A 23 -6.81 5.83 16.82
C PHE A 23 -7.82 5.18 15.87
N ASP A 24 -8.57 4.21 16.40
CA ASP A 24 -9.63 3.51 15.70
C ASP A 24 -10.91 4.37 15.53
N ASN A 25 -10.99 5.51 16.24
CA ASN A 25 -12.20 6.32 16.28
C ASN A 25 -12.45 7.11 14.99
N PRO A 26 -13.74 7.35 14.65
CA PRO A 26 -14.11 8.43 13.75
C PRO A 26 -13.83 9.74 14.48
N LEU A 27 -12.88 10.53 13.99
CA LEU A 27 -12.34 11.75 14.62
C LEU A 27 -11.40 11.51 15.81
N PHE A 28 -10.81 12.60 16.31
CA PHE A 28 -10.11 12.59 17.59
C PHE A 28 -11.06 12.11 18.69
N PRO A 29 -10.66 11.10 19.50
CA PRO A 29 -11.55 10.48 20.45
C PRO A 29 -11.94 11.43 21.59
N LEU A 30 -13.22 11.41 21.97
CA LEU A 30 -13.71 12.04 23.22
C LEU A 30 -13.49 13.57 23.29
N GLY A 31 -13.52 14.26 22.15
CA GLY A 31 -13.48 15.72 22.07
C GLY A 31 -12.20 16.31 22.70
N TRP A 32 -12.34 17.00 23.83
CA TRP A 32 -11.22 17.62 24.55
C TRP A 32 -10.07 16.63 24.80
N GLY A 33 -10.36 15.39 25.22
CA GLY A 33 -9.33 14.40 25.52
C GLY A 33 -8.44 14.07 24.32
N GLY A 34 -9.05 13.76 23.18
CA GLY A 34 -8.38 13.47 21.91
C GLY A 34 -7.59 14.66 21.37
N MET A 35 -8.16 15.86 21.42
CA MET A 35 -7.47 17.07 20.96
C MET A 35 -6.24 17.40 21.83
N ASN A 36 -6.35 17.25 23.15
CA ASN A 36 -5.22 17.52 24.05
C ASN A 36 -4.12 16.47 23.93
N ILE A 37 -4.47 15.19 23.75
CA ILE A 37 -3.43 14.18 23.51
C ILE A 37 -2.74 14.38 22.16
N GLY A 38 -3.47 14.82 21.12
CA GLY A 38 -2.86 15.16 19.84
C GLY A 38 -1.86 16.31 19.95
N ALA A 39 -2.24 17.40 20.63
CA ALA A 39 -1.34 18.52 20.90
C ALA A 39 -0.12 18.09 21.75
N TYR A 40 -0.36 17.28 22.78
CA TYR A 40 0.70 16.74 23.63
C TYR A 40 1.71 15.91 22.83
N TYR A 41 1.21 14.94 22.06
CA TYR A 41 2.02 14.05 21.24
C TYR A 41 2.92 14.81 20.26
N TYR A 42 2.35 15.78 19.54
CA TYR A 42 3.11 16.59 18.59
C TYR A 42 4.14 17.49 19.27
N ASN A 43 3.81 18.13 20.39
CA ASN A 43 4.77 18.93 21.15
C ASN A 43 5.92 18.08 21.70
N HIS A 44 5.60 16.90 22.22
CA HIS A 44 6.56 15.92 22.73
C HIS A 44 7.50 15.44 21.60
N ASN A 45 6.93 15.07 20.45
CA ASN A 45 7.71 14.63 19.30
C ASN A 45 8.64 15.73 18.77
N LEU A 46 8.18 16.99 18.70
CA LEU A 46 9.02 18.13 18.32
C LEU A 46 10.20 18.33 19.30
N GLN A 47 9.95 18.21 20.61
CA GLN A 47 11.01 18.34 21.61
C GLN A 47 12.07 17.26 21.46
N LEU A 48 11.66 16.00 21.23
CA LEU A 48 12.58 14.87 21.05
C LEU A 48 13.39 14.97 19.74
N ASN A 49 12.79 15.51 18.68
CA ASN A 49 13.36 15.51 17.33
C ASN A 49 13.96 16.86 16.92
N GLY A 50 14.34 17.71 17.90
CA GLY A 50 15.02 18.98 17.64
C GLY A 50 14.19 19.94 16.78
N GLY A 51 12.87 19.97 16.98
CA GLY A 51 11.93 20.81 16.27
C GLY A 51 11.42 20.23 14.93
N ARG A 52 11.81 19.01 14.56
CA ARG A 52 11.25 18.32 13.38
C ARG A 52 10.04 17.47 13.79
N MET A 53 8.97 17.55 13.01
CA MET A 53 7.80 16.68 13.20
C MET A 53 8.02 15.37 12.46
N GLU A 54 8.28 14.29 13.19
CA GLU A 54 8.43 12.94 12.66
C GLU A 54 7.25 12.03 13.05
N GLY A 55 6.54 12.39 14.13
CA GLY A 55 5.41 11.64 14.65
C GLY A 55 4.14 11.80 13.81
N VAL A 56 3.36 10.73 13.71
CA VAL A 56 2.12 10.68 12.94
C VAL A 56 0.97 10.29 13.86
N ILE A 57 -0.17 10.97 13.71
CA ILE A 57 -1.45 10.51 14.26
C ILE A 57 -2.34 10.11 13.09
N ASN A 58 -3.00 8.95 13.16
CA ASN A 58 -4.10 8.62 12.27
C ASN A 58 -5.43 8.52 13.02
N ILE A 59 -6.52 8.84 12.32
CA ILE A 59 -7.90 8.68 12.75
C ILE A 59 -8.76 8.25 11.56
N LYS A 60 -9.96 7.72 11.83
CA LYS A 60 -10.96 7.45 10.78
C LYS A 60 -11.76 8.72 10.47
N ASN A 61 -12.35 8.80 9.28
CA ASN A 61 -13.28 9.85 8.85
C ASN A 61 -12.74 11.29 9.04
N VAL A 62 -11.52 11.56 8.56
CA VAL A 62 -10.85 12.85 8.72
C VAL A 62 -11.62 13.99 8.04
N PRO A 63 -12.07 15.01 8.79
CA PRO A 63 -12.67 16.21 8.20
C PRO A 63 -11.65 17.00 7.38
N PRO A 64 -12.07 17.73 6.32
CA PRO A 64 -11.16 18.51 5.49
C PRO A 64 -10.25 19.48 6.26
N ASN A 65 -10.76 20.10 7.33
CA ASN A 65 -9.98 21.03 8.15
C ASN A 65 -8.88 20.35 8.99
N LEU A 66 -8.91 19.02 9.13
CA LEU A 66 -7.90 18.23 9.84
C LEU A 66 -6.97 17.44 8.91
N ALA A 67 -7.20 17.45 7.60
CA ALA A 67 -6.49 16.59 6.63
C ALA A 67 -4.97 16.83 6.51
N LYS A 68 -4.44 17.90 7.13
CA LYS A 68 -3.00 18.18 7.23
C LYS A 68 -2.41 17.93 8.62
N ALA A 69 -3.26 17.70 9.61
CA ALA A 69 -2.89 17.51 11.01
C ALA A 69 -2.91 16.04 11.43
N VAL A 70 -3.57 15.17 10.66
CA VAL A 70 -3.66 13.73 10.89
C VAL A 70 -3.69 13.01 9.55
N VAL A 71 -3.28 11.74 9.55
CA VAL A 71 -3.41 10.84 8.40
C VAL A 71 -4.78 10.19 8.42
N ALA A 72 -5.47 10.23 7.28
CA ALA A 72 -6.74 9.53 7.14
C ALA A 72 -6.50 8.02 7.03
N ASP A 73 -7.09 7.25 7.93
CA ASP A 73 -7.17 5.80 7.81
C ASP A 73 -8.52 5.39 7.21
N ILE A 74 -8.48 4.73 6.05
CA ILE A 74 -9.66 4.18 5.39
C ILE A 74 -9.79 2.71 5.80
N GLU A 75 -10.62 2.49 6.82
CA GLU A 75 -10.86 1.19 7.47
C GLU A 75 -11.25 0.11 6.46
N ARG A 76 -10.46 -0.97 6.36
CA ARG A 76 -10.67 -2.08 5.40
C ARG A 76 -11.02 -1.60 3.98
N GLY A 77 -10.49 -0.47 3.58
CA GLY A 77 -10.98 0.28 2.43
C GLY A 77 -9.86 0.91 1.62
N LEU A 78 -10.24 1.36 0.42
CA LEU A 78 -9.32 1.92 -0.57
C LEU A 78 -9.85 3.25 -1.10
N ALA A 79 -8.98 4.04 -1.70
CA ALA A 79 -9.38 5.21 -2.48
C ALA A 79 -9.67 4.81 -3.95
N ALA A 80 -10.60 5.53 -4.60
CA ALA A 80 -10.82 5.37 -6.04
C ALA A 80 -9.69 6.03 -6.84
N GLU A 81 -9.19 7.16 -6.35
CA GLU A 81 -8.26 8.06 -7.04
C GLU A 81 -7.01 8.32 -6.21
N ILE A 82 -6.02 9.01 -6.80
CA ILE A 82 -4.88 9.54 -6.06
C ILE A 82 -5.35 10.64 -5.12
N LEU A 83 -5.21 10.44 -3.80
CA LEU A 83 -5.58 11.46 -2.82
C LEU A 83 -4.48 12.53 -2.69
N PRO A 84 -4.85 13.81 -2.50
CA PRO A 84 -3.89 14.92 -2.46
C PRO A 84 -3.00 14.91 -1.20
N HIS A 85 -3.44 14.25 -0.13
CA HIS A 85 -2.69 14.07 1.10
C HIS A 85 -2.42 12.58 1.33
N PRO A 86 -1.27 12.23 1.94
CA PRO A 86 -1.04 10.86 2.36
C PRO A 86 -2.18 10.35 3.22
N TRP A 87 -2.59 9.12 2.94
CA TRP A 87 -3.60 8.39 3.68
C TRP A 87 -3.07 6.99 3.97
N GLN A 88 -3.81 6.20 4.73
CA GLN A 88 -3.50 4.80 4.93
C GLN A 88 -4.72 3.92 4.74
N SER A 89 -4.47 2.74 4.20
CA SER A 89 -5.42 1.63 4.18
C SER A 89 -4.94 0.60 5.19
N GLU A 90 -5.89 -0.09 5.82
CA GLU A 90 -5.57 -1.16 6.74
C GLU A 90 -6.48 -2.36 6.53
N THR A 91 -5.94 -3.55 6.76
CA THR A 91 -6.73 -4.78 6.78
C THR A 91 -6.00 -5.86 7.58
N CYS A 92 -6.65 -7.00 7.77
CA CYS A 92 -6.05 -8.19 8.36
C CYS A 92 -6.05 -9.33 7.34
N ILE A 93 -5.03 -10.19 7.36
CA ILE A 93 -5.05 -11.43 6.57
C ILE A 93 -6.20 -12.36 6.98
N GLY A 94 -6.80 -12.19 8.16
CA GLY A 94 -8.00 -12.89 8.60
C GLY A 94 -9.00 -11.91 9.21
N GLN A 95 -9.14 -11.99 10.54
CA GLN A 95 -9.90 -11.03 11.34
C GLN A 95 -8.98 -10.36 12.35
N TRP A 96 -9.41 -9.24 12.95
CA TRP A 96 -8.57 -8.48 13.88
C TRP A 96 -8.00 -9.30 15.03
N HIS A 97 -8.70 -10.37 15.40
CA HIS A 97 -8.26 -11.38 16.37
C HIS A 97 -8.20 -12.76 15.71
N TYR A 98 -7.36 -13.64 16.27
CA TYR A 98 -7.16 -14.99 15.75
C TYR A 98 -8.41 -15.84 15.77
N GLN A 99 -8.69 -16.48 14.63
CA GLN A 99 -9.78 -17.41 14.45
C GLN A 99 -9.22 -18.76 13.98
N ARG A 100 -9.19 -19.74 14.90
CA ARG A 100 -8.69 -21.10 14.63
C ARG A 100 -9.38 -21.76 13.42
N GLU A 101 -10.63 -21.41 13.15
CA GLU A 101 -11.34 -21.91 11.98
C GLU A 101 -10.61 -21.58 10.67
N LEU A 102 -10.10 -20.35 10.51
CA LEU A 102 -9.37 -19.94 9.30
C LEU A 102 -8.10 -20.78 9.12
N PHE A 103 -7.37 -21.04 10.20
CA PHE A 103 -6.22 -21.95 10.18
C PHE A 103 -6.61 -23.38 9.77
N ASN A 104 -7.72 -23.90 10.31
CA ASN A 104 -8.17 -25.28 10.11
C ASN A 104 -8.74 -25.55 8.71
N ARG A 105 -9.17 -24.52 7.97
CA ARG A 105 -9.62 -24.69 6.58
C ARG A 105 -8.52 -25.33 5.72
N PRO A 106 -8.86 -26.24 4.78
CA PRO A 106 -7.88 -26.88 3.93
C PRO A 106 -7.18 -25.87 3.00
N GLY A 107 -6.08 -26.30 2.38
CA GLY A 107 -5.27 -25.46 1.48
C GLY A 107 -4.10 -24.78 2.17
N GLU A 108 -3.20 -24.25 1.34
CA GLU A 108 -1.91 -23.66 1.73
C GLU A 108 -2.08 -22.52 2.74
N TYR A 109 -3.04 -21.63 2.50
CA TYR A 109 -3.32 -20.45 3.32
C TYR A 109 -4.55 -20.59 4.21
N GLY A 110 -5.26 -21.74 4.17
CA GLY A 110 -6.52 -21.92 4.89
C GLY A 110 -7.57 -20.89 4.47
N GLY A 111 -8.19 -20.23 5.45
CA GLY A 111 -9.18 -19.17 5.25
C GLY A 111 -8.61 -17.75 5.27
N TYR A 112 -7.29 -17.60 5.34
CA TYR A 112 -6.64 -16.29 5.31
C TYR A 112 -6.56 -15.72 3.88
N MET A 113 -6.33 -14.41 3.76
CA MET A 113 -5.90 -13.77 2.53
C MET A 113 -4.59 -14.40 2.06
N THR A 114 -4.49 -14.61 0.76
CA THR A 114 -3.29 -15.08 0.09
C THR A 114 -2.26 -13.95 -0.03
N PRO A 115 -0.96 -14.26 -0.19
CA PRO A 115 0.06 -13.27 -0.51
C PRO A 115 -0.30 -12.42 -1.74
N ARG A 116 -0.91 -13.03 -2.77
CA ARG A 116 -1.38 -12.33 -3.97
C ARG A 116 -2.35 -11.20 -3.63
N GLU A 117 -3.39 -11.50 -2.86
CA GLU A 117 -4.39 -10.49 -2.47
C GLU A 117 -3.76 -9.35 -1.65
N VAL A 118 -2.80 -9.67 -0.78
CA VAL A 118 -2.07 -8.66 0.01
C VAL A 118 -1.22 -7.76 -0.89
N ILE A 119 -0.49 -8.33 -1.85
CA ILE A 119 0.34 -7.56 -2.80
C ILE A 119 -0.52 -6.69 -3.72
N HIS A 120 -1.69 -7.17 -4.14
CA HIS A 120 -2.62 -6.39 -4.97
C HIS A 120 -3.16 -5.17 -4.22
N TRP A 121 -3.58 -5.38 -2.96
CA TRP A 121 -4.03 -4.31 -2.09
C TRP A 121 -2.93 -3.27 -1.84
N LEU A 122 -1.70 -3.74 -1.56
CA LEU A 122 -0.53 -2.90 -1.39
C LEU A 122 -0.25 -2.04 -2.63
N ALA A 123 -0.18 -2.68 -3.81
CA ALA A 123 0.15 -2.00 -5.06
C ALA A 123 -0.89 -0.93 -5.42
N ASP A 124 -2.18 -1.23 -5.25
CA ASP A 124 -3.25 -0.25 -5.45
C ASP A 124 -3.14 0.92 -4.47
N THR A 125 -2.96 0.62 -3.18
CA THR A 125 -2.84 1.63 -2.11
C THR A 125 -1.68 2.60 -2.38
N VAL A 126 -0.48 2.07 -2.63
CA VAL A 126 0.74 2.88 -2.83
C VAL A 126 0.66 3.72 -4.10
N SER A 127 0.04 3.19 -5.17
CA SER A 127 -0.16 3.94 -6.42
C SER A 127 -1.07 5.16 -6.26
N LYS A 128 -1.90 5.20 -5.21
CA LYS A 128 -2.89 6.24 -4.91
C LYS A 128 -2.51 7.14 -3.75
N ASN A 129 -1.22 7.22 -3.42
CA ASN A 129 -0.64 8.03 -2.34
C ASN A 129 -0.92 7.48 -0.93
N GLY A 130 -1.25 6.19 -0.84
CA GLY A 130 -1.55 5.53 0.43
C GLY A 130 -0.36 4.77 1.02
N THR A 131 -0.42 4.55 2.33
CA THR A 131 0.39 3.55 3.05
C THR A 131 -0.51 2.36 3.40
N PHE A 132 0.00 1.14 3.30
CA PHE A 132 -0.78 -0.05 3.65
C PHE A 132 -0.31 -0.64 4.98
N VAL A 133 -1.23 -0.80 5.93
CA VAL A 133 -1.00 -1.42 7.24
C VAL A 133 -1.65 -2.81 7.25
N LEU A 134 -0.84 -3.85 7.42
CA LEU A 134 -1.32 -5.23 7.44
C LEU A 134 -1.28 -5.79 8.86
N ASN A 135 -2.44 -6.19 9.38
CA ASN A 135 -2.55 -6.90 10.65
C ASN A 135 -2.38 -8.41 10.47
N ILE A 136 -1.66 -9.03 11.42
CA ILE A 136 -1.51 -10.47 11.55
C ILE A 136 -2.16 -10.90 12.87
N PRO A 137 -3.19 -11.77 12.85
CA PRO A 137 -4.00 -12.04 14.05
C PRO A 137 -3.21 -12.62 15.23
N GLY A 138 -2.35 -13.63 15.00
CA GLY A 138 -1.51 -14.26 16.03
C GLY A 138 -2.28 -15.04 17.09
N LYS A 139 -1.78 -16.20 17.52
CA LYS A 139 -2.46 -17.03 18.52
C LYS A 139 -2.54 -16.32 19.89
N PRO A 140 -3.54 -16.66 20.73
CA PRO A 140 -3.67 -16.10 22.08
C PRO A 140 -2.48 -16.37 23.02
N ASP A 141 -1.63 -17.36 22.69
CA ASP A 141 -0.39 -17.65 23.42
C ASP A 141 0.80 -16.76 22.98
N GLY A 142 0.55 -15.79 22.08
CA GLY A 142 1.55 -14.86 21.55
C GLY A 142 2.33 -15.38 20.34
N THR A 143 2.07 -16.60 19.87
CA THR A 143 2.80 -17.20 18.73
C THR A 143 2.06 -17.01 17.40
N ILE A 144 2.78 -16.84 16.29
CA ILE A 144 2.19 -16.79 14.94
C ILE A 144 1.96 -18.22 14.41
N ASP A 145 0.81 -18.50 13.79
CA ASP A 145 0.57 -19.82 13.23
C ASP A 145 1.40 -20.09 11.95
N ARG A 146 1.51 -21.36 11.54
CA ARG A 146 2.36 -21.74 10.40
C ARG A 146 1.89 -21.16 9.06
N LYS A 147 0.58 -20.94 8.87
CA LYS A 147 0.00 -20.38 7.64
C LYS A 147 0.15 -18.86 7.61
N GLU A 148 -0.11 -18.18 8.73
CA GLU A 148 0.19 -16.74 8.89
C GLU A 148 1.66 -16.45 8.61
N ARG A 149 2.57 -17.26 9.18
CA ARG A 149 4.02 -17.17 8.92
C ARG A 149 4.35 -17.37 7.43
N HIS A 150 3.81 -18.42 6.82
CA HIS A 150 4.05 -18.71 5.40
C HIS A 150 3.62 -17.55 4.50
N ILE A 151 2.47 -16.92 4.79
CA ILE A 151 2.01 -15.72 4.06
C ILE A 151 3.04 -14.58 4.15
N LEU A 152 3.54 -14.29 5.36
CA LEU A 152 4.56 -13.26 5.57
C LEU A 152 5.87 -13.58 4.84
N GLU A 153 6.30 -14.84 4.85
CA GLU A 153 7.50 -15.29 4.15
C GLU A 153 7.35 -15.08 2.63
N GLN A 154 6.22 -15.47 2.04
CA GLN A 154 5.95 -15.27 0.61
C GLN A 154 5.90 -13.77 0.23
N ILE A 155 5.28 -12.93 1.07
CA ILE A 155 5.30 -11.47 0.89
C ILE A 155 6.75 -10.96 0.94
N GLY A 156 7.54 -11.41 1.92
CA GLY A 156 8.94 -11.04 2.07
C GLY A 156 9.80 -11.40 0.85
N GLU A 157 9.64 -12.62 0.32
CA GLU A 157 10.34 -13.04 -0.90
C GLU A 157 9.95 -12.19 -2.12
N TRP A 158 8.68 -11.80 -2.24
CA TRP A 158 8.25 -10.87 -3.30
C TRP A 158 8.93 -9.49 -3.14
N PHE A 159 9.01 -8.97 -1.92
CA PHE A 159 9.66 -7.69 -1.63
C PHE A 159 11.15 -7.68 -1.93
N LYS A 160 11.87 -8.79 -1.76
CA LYS A 160 13.30 -8.87 -2.11
C LYS A 160 13.57 -8.54 -3.58
N ILE A 161 12.62 -8.86 -4.46
CA ILE A 161 12.73 -8.61 -5.89
C ILE A 161 12.11 -7.26 -6.26
N ASN A 162 10.91 -6.98 -5.75
CA ASN A 162 10.06 -5.89 -6.25
C ASN A 162 9.98 -4.68 -5.32
N GLY A 163 10.66 -4.72 -4.17
CA GLY A 163 10.57 -3.69 -3.13
C GLY A 163 10.98 -2.28 -3.57
N GLU A 164 11.86 -2.16 -4.58
CA GLU A 164 12.24 -0.85 -5.15
C GLU A 164 11.05 -0.10 -5.78
N ALA A 165 10.00 -0.82 -6.19
CA ALA A 165 8.77 -0.22 -6.73
C ALA A 165 7.78 0.23 -5.65
N ILE A 166 8.03 -0.12 -4.40
CA ILE A 166 7.17 0.22 -3.26
C ILE A 166 7.88 1.22 -2.34
N TYR A 167 9.05 0.87 -1.82
CA TYR A 167 9.75 1.69 -0.85
C TYR A 167 10.32 2.95 -1.49
N SER A 168 10.20 4.09 -0.79
CA SER A 168 10.69 5.39 -1.24
C SER A 168 10.13 5.89 -2.58
N THR A 169 9.06 5.29 -3.09
CA THR A 169 8.38 5.76 -4.31
C THR A 169 7.30 6.78 -3.98
N ARG A 170 6.70 7.35 -5.02
CA ARG A 170 5.51 8.19 -4.97
C ARG A 170 4.56 7.77 -6.10
N PRO A 171 3.26 8.12 -6.02
CA PRO A 171 2.36 8.01 -7.16
C PRO A 171 2.95 8.69 -8.39
N TRP A 172 2.72 8.07 -9.54
CA TRP A 172 2.86 8.77 -10.82
C TRP A 172 1.61 9.65 -11.06
N THR A 173 1.53 10.31 -12.21
CA THR A 173 0.38 11.16 -12.57
C THR A 173 -0.90 10.35 -12.84
N VAL A 174 -0.74 9.07 -13.18
CA VAL A 174 -1.81 8.08 -13.33
C VAL A 174 -1.52 6.97 -12.34
N PHE A 175 -2.50 6.57 -11.52
CA PHE A 175 -2.28 5.50 -10.52
C PHE A 175 -2.24 4.11 -11.14
N GLY A 176 -2.94 3.92 -12.26
CA GLY A 176 -3.08 2.61 -12.88
C GLY A 176 -4.03 2.63 -14.07
N GLU A 177 -4.16 1.47 -14.69
CA GLU A 177 -5.08 1.20 -15.80
C GLU A 177 -5.43 -0.30 -15.78
N GLY A 178 -6.55 -0.68 -16.40
CA GLY A 178 -7.02 -2.05 -16.37
C GLY A 178 -8.55 -2.12 -16.44
N PRO A 179 -9.11 -3.32 -16.61
CA PRO A 179 -10.55 -3.51 -16.71
C PRO A 179 -11.26 -3.45 -15.35
N HIS A 180 -10.56 -3.70 -14.24
CA HIS A 180 -11.17 -3.78 -12.92
C HIS A 180 -11.13 -2.43 -12.19
N THR A 181 -12.20 -2.15 -11.44
CA THR A 181 -12.37 -0.90 -10.71
C THR A 181 -12.42 -1.14 -9.21
N ILE A 182 -11.70 -0.32 -8.45
CA ILE A 182 -11.76 -0.33 -6.99
C ILE A 182 -13.03 0.37 -6.50
N LYS A 183 -13.74 -0.29 -5.59
CA LYS A 183 -14.80 0.34 -4.81
C LYS A 183 -14.16 1.12 -3.66
N ALA A 184 -14.36 2.43 -3.64
CA ALA A 184 -13.79 3.29 -2.63
C ALA A 184 -14.59 3.31 -1.33
N GLY A 185 -13.89 3.63 -0.24
CA GLY A 185 -14.49 3.83 1.08
C GLY A 185 -14.29 2.66 2.03
N SER A 186 -14.75 2.84 3.27
CA SER A 186 -14.55 1.88 4.33
C SER A 186 -15.22 0.54 4.02
N PHE A 187 -14.55 -0.57 4.35
CA PHE A 187 -14.97 -1.95 4.13
C PHE A 187 -15.15 -2.36 2.65
N GLN A 188 -14.79 -1.50 1.70
CA GLN A 188 -14.88 -1.78 0.25
C GLN A 188 -13.61 -2.39 -0.34
N GLY A 189 -12.56 -2.58 0.45
CA GLY A 189 -11.26 -3.05 -0.05
C GLY A 189 -11.27 -4.50 -0.55
N HIS A 190 -12.32 -5.28 -0.27
CA HIS A 190 -12.54 -6.59 -0.89
C HIS A 190 -12.55 -6.55 -2.43
N SER A 191 -12.85 -5.40 -3.03
CA SER A 191 -12.75 -5.19 -4.49
C SER A 191 -11.33 -5.37 -5.04
N ALA A 192 -10.28 -5.24 -4.22
CA ALA A 192 -8.90 -5.51 -4.66
C ALA A 192 -8.66 -6.98 -5.03
N ARG A 193 -9.52 -7.91 -4.61
CA ARG A 193 -9.44 -9.33 -4.98
C ARG A 193 -9.76 -9.59 -6.45
N GLU A 194 -10.48 -8.68 -7.09
CA GLU A 194 -10.86 -8.76 -8.50
C GLU A 194 -9.69 -8.39 -9.41
N LEU A 195 -8.65 -7.74 -8.87
CA LEU A 195 -7.49 -7.33 -9.67
C LEU A 195 -6.69 -8.54 -10.19
N ASP A 196 -6.16 -8.39 -11.40
CA ASP A 196 -5.37 -9.42 -12.06
C ASP A 196 -4.26 -8.90 -12.98
N ALA A 197 -3.67 -9.79 -13.79
CA ALA A 197 -2.55 -9.45 -14.65
C ALA A 197 -2.86 -8.38 -15.73
N HIS A 198 -4.14 -8.08 -15.98
CA HIS A 198 -4.57 -7.01 -16.88
C HIS A 198 -4.63 -5.64 -16.18
N ASP A 199 -4.55 -5.62 -14.85
CA ASP A 199 -4.48 -4.40 -14.06
C ASP A 199 -3.03 -4.00 -13.81
N ILE A 200 -2.73 -2.75 -14.15
CA ILE A 200 -1.44 -2.11 -13.93
C ILE A 200 -1.59 -1.08 -12.80
N ARG A 201 -0.59 -1.01 -11.92
CA ARG A 201 -0.43 0.06 -10.94
C ARG A 201 0.93 0.73 -11.09
N TYR A 202 0.95 2.04 -10.95
CA TYR A 202 2.13 2.86 -11.20
C TYR A 202 2.65 3.52 -9.94
N THR A 203 3.97 3.47 -9.78
CA THR A 203 4.72 4.32 -8.84
C THR A 203 5.93 4.90 -9.56
N ARG A 204 6.60 5.87 -8.95
CA ARG A 204 7.81 6.49 -9.50
C ARG A 204 8.82 6.79 -8.40
N ASN A 205 10.09 6.89 -8.79
CA ASN A 205 11.10 7.39 -7.88
C ASN A 205 10.94 8.90 -7.60
N LYS A 206 11.59 9.39 -6.53
CA LYS A 206 11.48 10.80 -6.11
C LYS A 206 12.06 11.78 -7.13
N THR A 207 13.06 11.35 -7.92
CA THR A 207 13.73 12.17 -8.96
C THR A 207 13.01 12.18 -10.30
N ASN A 208 11.88 11.46 -10.44
CA ASN A 208 11.07 11.36 -11.66
C ASN A 208 11.81 10.80 -12.89
N THR A 209 12.87 10.01 -12.68
CA THR A 209 13.65 9.38 -13.77
C THR A 209 13.30 7.90 -13.97
N VAL A 210 12.54 7.32 -13.04
CA VAL A 210 12.08 5.94 -13.11
C VAL A 210 10.60 5.88 -12.76
N ILE A 211 9.83 5.19 -13.60
CA ILE A 211 8.44 4.80 -13.33
C ILE A 211 8.39 3.27 -13.27
N TYR A 212 7.70 2.74 -12.27
CA TYR A 212 7.45 1.33 -12.11
C TYR A 212 6.02 1.02 -12.57
N ALA A 213 5.87 0.08 -13.48
CA ALA A 213 4.59 -0.45 -13.91
C ALA A 213 4.43 -1.87 -13.33
N MET A 214 3.50 -2.02 -12.39
CA MET A 214 3.24 -3.27 -11.69
C MET A 214 2.02 -3.94 -12.32
N ALA A 215 2.22 -5.01 -13.10
CA ALA A 215 1.12 -5.86 -13.55
C ALA A 215 0.73 -6.80 -12.40
N LEU A 216 -0.55 -6.82 -12.01
CA LEU A 216 -1.04 -7.53 -10.81
C LEU A 216 -1.26 -9.04 -11.07
N GLY A 217 -0.25 -9.67 -11.63
CA GLY A 217 -0.20 -11.07 -12.02
C GLY A 217 0.85 -11.28 -13.10
N TRP A 218 1.05 -12.52 -13.56
CA TRP A 218 1.80 -12.78 -14.79
C TRP A 218 0.89 -12.59 -16.03
N PRO A 219 1.21 -11.66 -16.93
CA PRO A 219 0.46 -11.51 -18.18
C PRO A 219 0.77 -12.66 -19.14
N GLU A 220 -0.26 -13.19 -19.81
CA GLU A 220 -0.11 -14.27 -20.80
C GLU A 220 0.18 -13.76 -22.21
N GLN A 221 0.01 -12.46 -22.44
CA GLN A 221 0.32 -11.78 -23.69
C GLN A 221 1.14 -10.52 -23.43
N ALA A 222 1.67 -9.91 -24.50
CA ALA A 222 2.36 -8.63 -24.41
C ALA A 222 1.50 -7.58 -23.69
N VAL A 223 2.13 -6.84 -22.78
CA VAL A 223 1.49 -5.77 -22.02
C VAL A 223 1.49 -4.50 -22.85
N VAL A 224 0.37 -3.78 -22.86
CA VAL A 224 0.27 -2.46 -23.51
C VAL A 224 -0.05 -1.42 -22.45
N LEU A 225 0.94 -0.61 -22.11
CA LEU A 225 0.79 0.47 -21.16
C LEU A 225 0.21 1.70 -21.87
N ARG A 226 -1.11 1.88 -21.83
CA ARG A 226 -1.82 2.89 -22.64
C ARG A 226 -1.49 4.30 -22.21
N SER A 227 -1.31 4.50 -20.90
CA SER A 227 -0.88 5.76 -20.30
C SER A 227 0.50 6.23 -20.77
N PHE A 228 1.26 5.39 -21.48
CA PHE A 228 2.55 5.74 -22.10
C PHE A 228 2.47 6.00 -23.61
N GLY A 229 1.28 6.07 -24.20
CA GLY A 229 1.10 6.45 -25.59
C GLY A 229 1.50 7.90 -25.85
N THR A 230 2.20 8.18 -26.95
CA THR A 230 2.63 9.55 -27.29
C THR A 230 1.46 10.51 -27.56
N SER A 231 0.27 9.98 -27.81
CA SER A 231 -0.97 10.76 -27.95
C SER A 231 -1.81 10.82 -26.67
N ALA A 232 -1.36 10.24 -25.55
CA ALA A 232 -2.13 10.18 -24.32
C ALA A 232 -2.22 11.56 -23.64
N ALA A 233 -3.37 11.84 -23.01
CA ALA A 233 -3.69 13.15 -22.42
C ALA A 233 -2.72 13.56 -21.29
N ASN A 234 -2.17 12.58 -20.57
CA ASN A 234 -1.19 12.78 -19.51
C ASN A 234 0.22 13.12 -20.01
N ARG A 235 0.45 13.18 -21.34
CA ARG A 235 1.74 13.54 -21.97
C ARG A 235 2.92 12.77 -21.36
N PRO A 236 2.92 11.44 -21.48
CA PRO A 236 3.92 10.60 -20.83
C PRO A 236 5.35 10.92 -21.31
N PRO A 237 6.36 10.70 -20.46
CA PRO A 237 7.75 10.93 -20.84
C PRO A 237 8.20 9.92 -21.90
N LYS A 238 9.34 10.22 -22.53
CA LYS A 238 9.97 9.29 -23.46
C LYS A 238 10.60 8.14 -22.68
N VAL A 239 10.24 6.91 -23.05
CA VAL A 239 10.82 5.72 -22.44
C VAL A 239 12.16 5.44 -23.09
N GLY A 240 13.22 5.34 -22.28
CA GLY A 240 14.58 5.03 -22.73
C GLY A 240 14.96 3.57 -22.52
N ARG A 241 14.40 2.92 -21.49
CA ARG A 241 14.69 1.52 -21.16
C ARG A 241 13.51 0.88 -20.42
N VAL A 242 13.29 -0.41 -20.68
CA VAL A 242 12.37 -1.28 -19.94
C VAL A 242 13.13 -2.48 -19.42
N GLU A 243 12.97 -2.76 -18.13
CA GLU A 243 13.56 -3.91 -17.44
C GLU A 243 12.47 -4.62 -16.64
N LEU A 244 12.55 -5.95 -16.52
CA LEU A 244 11.75 -6.71 -15.55
C LEU A 244 12.57 -6.89 -14.28
N LEU A 245 12.05 -6.45 -13.13
CA LEU A 245 12.75 -6.65 -11.86
C LEU A 245 12.97 -8.15 -11.57
N GLY A 246 14.17 -8.49 -11.07
CA GLY A 246 14.57 -9.88 -10.84
C GLY A 246 14.98 -10.65 -12.09
N SER A 247 15.06 -10.00 -13.25
CA SER A 247 15.51 -10.61 -14.51
C SER A 247 16.66 -9.83 -15.14
N THR A 248 17.57 -10.56 -15.78
CA THR A 248 18.63 -10.00 -16.64
C THR A 248 18.27 -10.05 -18.13
N GLU A 249 17.06 -10.54 -18.46
CA GLU A 249 16.61 -10.66 -19.84
C GLU A 249 16.42 -9.28 -20.49
N LYS A 250 16.86 -9.14 -21.74
CA LYS A 250 16.60 -7.92 -22.52
C LYS A 250 15.15 -7.91 -23.01
N ILE A 251 14.35 -7.03 -22.43
CA ILE A 251 12.93 -6.87 -22.80
C ILE A 251 12.80 -6.13 -24.13
N ARG A 252 12.02 -6.68 -25.06
CA ARG A 252 11.63 -5.99 -26.31
C ARG A 252 10.41 -5.13 -26.04
N TRP A 253 10.44 -3.88 -26.48
CA TRP A 253 9.35 -2.93 -26.27
C TRP A 253 9.33 -1.88 -27.37
N LYS A 254 8.20 -1.21 -27.53
CA LYS A 254 8.04 -0.07 -28.44
C LYS A 254 6.99 0.91 -27.90
N GLN A 255 7.36 2.19 -27.81
CA GLN A 255 6.44 3.27 -27.49
C GLN A 255 5.82 3.82 -28.79
N ASN A 256 4.50 3.73 -28.91
CA ASN A 256 3.71 4.18 -30.05
C ASN A 256 2.74 5.28 -29.63
N SER A 257 1.84 5.71 -30.51
CA SER A 257 0.77 6.69 -30.19
C SER A 257 -0.24 6.16 -29.18
N ASP A 258 -0.54 4.85 -29.22
CA ASP A 258 -1.57 4.17 -28.46
C ASP A 258 -1.09 3.55 -27.13
N GLY A 259 0.23 3.44 -26.93
CA GLY A 259 0.80 2.92 -25.69
C GLY A 259 2.28 2.54 -25.79
N LEU A 260 2.87 2.16 -24.65
CA LEU A 260 4.12 1.41 -24.60
C LEU A 260 3.80 -0.09 -24.63
N ARG A 261 4.06 -0.74 -25.75
CA ARG A 261 3.95 -2.20 -25.88
C ARG A 261 5.22 -2.85 -25.36
N ILE A 262 5.09 -3.78 -24.42
CA ILE A 262 6.17 -4.56 -23.81
C ILE A 262 5.92 -6.03 -24.14
N GLU A 263 6.84 -6.64 -24.88
CA GLU A 263 6.77 -8.08 -25.15
C GLU A 263 7.11 -8.88 -23.89
N LEU A 264 6.47 -10.04 -23.73
CA LEU A 264 6.69 -10.86 -22.55
C LEU A 264 8.12 -11.40 -22.47
N PRO A 265 8.72 -11.43 -21.26
CA PRO A 265 9.95 -12.15 -21.04
C PRO A 265 9.73 -13.65 -21.25
N SER A 266 10.77 -14.36 -21.66
CA SER A 266 10.76 -15.80 -21.85
C SER A 266 10.57 -16.58 -20.53
N ARG A 267 11.00 -16.01 -19.40
CA ARG A 267 10.96 -16.66 -18.09
C ARG A 267 10.00 -15.97 -17.13
N LYS A 268 8.98 -16.73 -16.69
CA LYS A 268 8.07 -16.35 -15.60
C LYS A 268 8.80 -16.37 -14.24
N PRO A 269 8.72 -15.30 -13.43
CA PRO A 269 9.20 -15.32 -12.04
C PRO A 269 8.47 -16.36 -11.20
N ALA A 270 9.15 -16.89 -10.17
CA ALA A 270 8.57 -17.88 -9.27
C ALA A 270 7.39 -17.32 -8.45
N LEU A 271 7.47 -16.04 -8.08
CA LEU A 271 6.41 -15.31 -7.38
C LEU A 271 5.84 -14.26 -8.33
N ASP A 272 4.70 -14.57 -8.91
CA ASP A 272 4.02 -13.76 -9.93
C ASP A 272 2.80 -13.02 -9.39
N TYR A 273 2.70 -12.84 -8.06
CA TYR A 273 1.62 -12.09 -7.42
C TYR A 273 1.42 -10.72 -8.06
N ALA A 274 2.52 -10.04 -8.34
CA ALA A 274 2.60 -8.93 -9.28
C ALA A 274 4.00 -8.90 -9.88
N VAL A 275 4.14 -8.58 -11.17
CA VAL A 275 5.44 -8.42 -11.83
C VAL A 275 5.68 -6.97 -12.19
N VAL A 276 6.92 -6.52 -12.03
CA VAL A 276 7.25 -5.10 -12.11
C VAL A 276 8.18 -4.80 -13.27
N PHE A 277 7.70 -3.97 -14.19
CA PHE A 277 8.52 -3.36 -15.22
C PHE A 277 9.07 -2.02 -14.74
N LYS A 278 10.40 -1.90 -14.69
CA LYS A 278 11.12 -0.65 -14.42
C LYS A 278 11.33 0.11 -15.72
N LEU A 279 10.75 1.29 -15.82
CA LEU A 279 10.81 2.17 -16.98
C LEU A 279 11.76 3.33 -16.68
N SER A 280 12.93 3.35 -17.31
CA SER A 280 13.81 4.53 -17.25
C SER A 280 13.33 5.57 -18.26
N VAL A 281 13.09 6.79 -17.81
CA VAL A 281 12.45 7.85 -18.59
C VAL A 281 13.28 9.13 -18.61
N ALA A 282 13.11 9.92 -19.67
CA ALA A 282 13.76 11.21 -19.88
C ALA A 282 12.72 12.34 -20.01
#